data_AF-A0AAU8RK96-F1
#
_entry.id   AF-A0AAU8RK96-F1
#
_cell.length_a   1.000
_cell.length_b   1.000
_cell.length_c   1.000
_cell.angle_alpha   90.00
_cell.angle_beta   90.00
_cell.angle_gamma   90.00
#
_symmetry.space_group_name_H-M   'P 1'
#
loop_
_entity.id
_entity.type
_entity.pdbx_description
1 polymer ?
#
loop_
_entity_poly.entity_id
_entity_poly.type
_entity_poly.pdbx_seq_one_letter_code
_entity_poly.pdbx_strand_id
1 'polypeptide(L)'
;MIKKISVTLLIVFVLLSCQSKATKAEIAKLKQETKDQQVLIDSLKNFNQGLIGFQDYFKNERETYYLDKDKLLFLLEGTSWFSLNNRKLVQYFFDDFNLKEYDVYRGIENSSVLYPASHDVLDIFNSESSFVVHMVSKIDRSPESLEKLCTPELKEMAYSLLRKNNLYKASGAYAAVKGLLLSYEDIKDDKDFLSTIYEIAENATNEYDYEESYEAFQNTISEKNSDEIRAILSDENYTTYYENTRSTVDSRLINTYCFWARRSKENNMAFTYSLLKDLHENVAHEMVLDDENLAQDAPNS
;
A
#
# COMPACT_ATOMS: atom_id res chain seq x y z
N MET A 1 -43.69 29.40 -57.18
CA MET A 1 -42.62 28.37 -57.10
C MET A 1 -41.43 28.81 -56.26
N ILE A 2 -40.95 30.05 -56.37
CA ILE A 2 -39.76 30.56 -55.64
C ILE A 2 -39.87 30.41 -54.12
N LYS A 3 -41.03 30.70 -53.50
CA LYS A 3 -41.25 30.52 -52.05
C LYS A 3 -41.12 29.07 -51.54
N LYS A 4 -41.37 28.05 -52.38
CA LYS A 4 -41.23 26.63 -52.00
C LYS A 4 -39.77 26.16 -52.04
N ILE A 5 -38.94 26.75 -52.91
CA ILE A 5 -37.51 26.43 -53.03
C ILE A 5 -36.73 27.03 -51.84
N SER A 6 -37.07 28.24 -51.42
CA SER A 6 -36.40 28.92 -50.30
C SER A 6 -36.61 28.21 -48.94
N VAL A 7 -37.78 27.62 -48.71
CA VAL A 7 -38.06 26.88 -47.45
C VAL A 7 -37.31 25.55 -47.41
N THR A 8 -37.21 24.83 -48.53
CA THR A 8 -36.46 23.56 -48.61
C THR A 8 -34.96 23.78 -48.40
N LEU A 9 -34.38 24.85 -48.96
CA LEU A 9 -32.97 25.22 -48.73
C LEU A 9 -32.71 25.58 -47.26
N LEU A 10 -33.63 26.30 -46.60
CA LEU A 10 -33.49 26.64 -45.18
C LEU A 10 -33.52 25.39 -44.30
N ILE A 11 -34.41 24.44 -44.57
CA ILE A 11 -34.52 23.17 -43.83
C ILE A 11 -33.27 22.30 -44.02
N VAL A 12 -32.70 22.24 -45.24
CA VAL A 12 -31.45 21.52 -45.50
C VAL A 12 -30.26 22.16 -44.77
N PHE A 13 -30.15 23.49 -44.73
CA PHE A 13 -29.11 24.18 -43.98
C PHE A 13 -29.25 24.01 -42.46
N VAL A 14 -30.47 24.03 -41.94
CA VAL A 14 -30.75 23.79 -40.50
C VAL A 14 -30.44 22.35 -40.10
N LEU A 15 -30.79 21.37 -40.93
CA LEU A 15 -30.47 19.95 -40.71
C LEU A 15 -28.96 19.65 -40.79
N LEU A 16 -28.24 20.27 -41.73
CA LEU A 16 -26.77 20.17 -41.83
C LEU A 16 -26.05 20.85 -40.64
N SER A 17 -26.65 21.90 -40.05
CA SER A 17 -26.09 22.57 -38.87
C SER A 17 -26.24 21.77 -37.57
N CYS A 18 -27.28 20.93 -37.45
CA CYS A 18 -27.57 20.15 -36.24
C CYS A 18 -26.70 18.90 -36.10
N GLN A 19 -26.23 18.29 -37.20
CA GLN A 19 -25.28 17.17 -37.13
C GLN A 19 -23.88 17.62 -36.65
N SER A 20 -23.51 18.88 -36.86
CA SER A 20 -22.14 19.35 -36.61
C SER A 20 -21.68 19.32 -35.15
N LYS A 21 -22.58 19.44 -34.17
CA LYS A 21 -22.23 19.45 -32.74
C LYS A 21 -22.02 18.04 -32.18
N ALA A 22 -22.94 17.12 -32.49
CA ALA A 22 -22.84 15.72 -32.05
C ALA A 22 -21.60 15.04 -32.65
N THR A 23 -21.36 15.23 -33.96
CA THR A 23 -20.18 14.65 -34.64
C THR A 23 -18.86 15.26 -34.14
N LYS A 24 -18.84 16.55 -33.78
CA LYS A 24 -17.63 17.18 -33.20
C LYS A 24 -17.31 16.66 -31.79
N ALA A 25 -18.33 16.41 -30.97
CA ALA A 25 -18.14 15.83 -29.63
C ALA A 25 -17.62 14.38 -29.72
N GLU A 26 -18.16 13.60 -30.65
CA GLU A 26 -17.72 12.22 -30.89
C GLU A 26 -16.29 12.16 -31.44
N ILE A 27 -15.92 13.06 -32.36
CA ILE A 27 -14.54 13.21 -32.85
C ILE A 27 -13.58 13.62 -31.72
N ALA A 28 -14.00 14.52 -30.84
CA ALA A 28 -13.17 14.93 -29.70
C ALA A 28 -12.96 13.77 -28.71
N LYS A 29 -14.01 12.98 -28.45
CA LYS A 29 -13.95 11.79 -27.60
C LYS A 29 -13.01 10.74 -28.19
N LEU A 30 -13.16 10.40 -29.48
CA LEU A 30 -12.30 9.44 -30.16
C LEU A 30 -10.84 9.89 -30.19
N LYS A 31 -10.57 11.19 -30.38
CA LYS A 31 -9.20 11.74 -30.30
C LYS A 31 -8.59 11.59 -28.91
N GLN A 32 -9.40 11.72 -27.86
CA GLN A 32 -8.92 11.51 -26.49
C GLN A 32 -8.64 10.03 -26.24
N GLU A 33 -9.55 9.13 -26.64
CA GLU A 33 -9.34 7.68 -26.55
C GLU A 33 -8.09 7.23 -27.33
N THR A 34 -7.83 7.78 -28.52
CA THR A 34 -6.59 7.50 -29.26
C THR A 34 -5.34 7.98 -28.51
N LYS A 35 -5.39 9.15 -27.88
CA LYS A 35 -4.27 9.64 -27.06
C LYS A 35 -4.02 8.74 -25.87
N ASP A 36 -5.07 8.35 -25.16
CA ASP A 36 -4.97 7.49 -23.97
C ASP A 36 -4.42 6.10 -24.35
N GLN A 37 -4.86 5.55 -25.49
CA GLN A 37 -4.31 4.31 -26.06
C GLN A 37 -2.84 4.46 -26.47
N GLN A 38 -2.45 5.61 -27.03
CA GLN A 38 -1.06 5.85 -27.40
C GLN A 38 -0.15 5.90 -26.17
N VAL A 39 -0.59 6.54 -25.08
CA VAL A 39 0.12 6.54 -23.79
C VAL A 39 0.29 5.11 -23.25
N LEU A 40 -0.76 4.28 -23.35
CA LEU A 40 -0.69 2.88 -22.95
C LEU A 40 0.29 2.08 -23.83
N ILE A 41 0.26 2.27 -25.14
CA ILE A 41 1.17 1.61 -26.09
C ILE A 41 2.62 2.01 -25.82
N ASP A 42 2.88 3.28 -25.56
CA ASP A 42 4.23 3.78 -25.30
C ASP A 42 4.74 3.27 -23.94
N SER A 43 3.86 3.19 -22.93
CA SER A 43 4.17 2.53 -21.65
C SER A 43 4.53 1.04 -21.84
N LEU A 44 3.74 0.30 -22.64
CA LEU A 44 4.00 -1.10 -22.93
C LEU A 44 5.28 -1.31 -23.74
N LYS A 45 5.61 -0.40 -24.67
CA LYS A 45 6.87 -0.44 -25.43
C LYS A 45 8.08 -0.21 -24.53
N ASN A 46 8.01 0.78 -23.64
CA ASN A 46 9.07 1.05 -22.68
C ASN A 46 9.26 -0.14 -21.73
N PHE A 47 8.16 -0.74 -21.26
CA PHE A 47 8.20 -1.96 -20.45
C PHE A 47 8.85 -3.13 -21.21
N ASN A 48 8.49 -3.34 -22.48
CA ASN A 48 9.05 -4.41 -23.31
C ASN A 48 10.55 -4.19 -23.61
N GLN A 49 10.96 -2.94 -23.84
CA GLN A 49 12.38 -2.59 -23.95
C GLN A 49 13.13 -2.84 -22.64
N GLY A 50 12.52 -2.52 -21.50
CA GLY A 50 13.03 -2.88 -20.18
C GLY A 50 13.22 -4.38 -20.01
N LEU A 51 12.25 -5.20 -20.44
CA LEU A 51 12.35 -6.66 -20.42
C LEU A 51 13.47 -7.22 -21.32
N ILE A 52 13.66 -6.64 -22.49
CA ILE A 52 14.75 -7.03 -23.40
C ILE A 52 16.11 -6.64 -22.78
N GLY A 53 16.23 -5.42 -22.27
CA GLY A 53 17.41 -4.96 -21.55
C GLY A 53 17.71 -5.82 -20.33
N PHE A 54 16.67 -6.23 -19.59
CA PHE A 54 16.77 -7.17 -18.48
C PHE A 54 17.25 -8.56 -18.94
N GLN A 55 16.73 -9.10 -20.03
CA GLN A 55 17.18 -10.39 -20.57
C GLN A 55 18.67 -10.34 -20.98
N ASP A 56 19.09 -9.25 -21.61
CA ASP A 56 20.49 -9.06 -22.04
C ASP A 56 21.42 -8.82 -20.84
N TYR A 57 20.99 -8.03 -19.85
CA TYR A 57 21.68 -7.85 -18.56
C TYR A 57 21.81 -9.19 -17.82
N PHE A 58 20.71 -9.93 -17.67
CA PHE A 58 20.66 -11.25 -17.01
C PHE A 58 21.54 -12.30 -17.70
N LYS A 59 21.69 -12.22 -19.03
CA LYS A 59 22.56 -13.11 -19.80
C LYS A 59 24.04 -12.82 -19.58
N ASN A 60 24.40 -11.58 -19.25
CA ASN A 60 25.78 -11.11 -19.13
C ASN A 60 26.29 -11.02 -17.67
N GLU A 61 25.41 -10.87 -16.67
CA GLU A 61 25.74 -10.65 -15.25
C GLU A 61 25.57 -11.90 -14.36
N ARG A 62 25.65 -13.10 -14.95
CA ARG A 62 25.42 -14.40 -14.27
C ARG A 62 26.27 -14.67 -13.01
N GLU A 63 27.25 -13.83 -12.70
CA GLU A 63 28.22 -14.08 -11.62
C GLU A 63 28.07 -13.16 -10.40
N THR A 64 27.29 -12.06 -10.43
CA THR A 64 27.38 -11.04 -9.35
C THR A 64 26.09 -10.75 -8.58
N TYR A 65 24.90 -10.85 -9.19
CA TYR A 65 23.64 -10.50 -8.52
C TYR A 65 22.70 -11.71 -8.44
N TYR A 66 22.65 -12.31 -7.25
CA TYR A 66 21.80 -13.46 -6.91
C TYR A 66 20.33 -13.03 -6.89
N LEU A 67 19.62 -13.24 -8.01
CA LEU A 67 18.17 -13.40 -7.98
C LEU A 67 17.88 -14.89 -8.01
N ASP A 68 17.34 -15.43 -6.92
CA ASP A 68 16.94 -16.83 -6.86
C ASP A 68 15.79 -17.05 -7.86
N LYS A 69 16.10 -17.75 -8.95
CA LYS A 69 15.16 -18.06 -10.04
C LYS A 69 13.91 -18.77 -9.52
N ASP A 70 14.03 -19.59 -8.47
CA ASP A 70 12.90 -20.32 -7.90
C ASP A 70 12.00 -19.41 -7.04
N LYS A 71 12.54 -18.29 -6.52
CA LYS A 71 11.76 -17.21 -5.92
C LYS A 71 11.10 -16.29 -6.94
N LEU A 72 11.66 -16.10 -8.13
CA LEU A 72 10.99 -15.27 -9.15
C LEU A 72 9.91 -16.02 -9.92
N LEU A 73 10.10 -17.32 -10.18
CA LEU A 73 9.15 -18.12 -10.95
C LEU A 73 7.77 -18.18 -10.30
N PHE A 74 7.66 -18.16 -8.96
CA PHE A 74 6.37 -18.18 -8.28
C PHE A 74 5.56 -16.88 -8.42
N LEU A 75 6.22 -15.76 -8.77
CA LEU A 75 5.57 -14.46 -9.02
C LEU A 75 5.00 -14.37 -10.45
N LEU A 76 5.42 -15.28 -11.35
CA LEU A 76 5.21 -15.19 -12.80
C LEU A 76 4.37 -16.35 -13.38
N GLU A 77 3.90 -17.30 -12.58
CA GLU A 77 2.97 -18.33 -13.06
C GLU A 77 1.61 -17.69 -13.40
N GLY A 78 0.97 -18.03 -14.52
CA GLY A 78 -0.42 -17.66 -14.86
C GLY A 78 -0.66 -16.51 -15.86
N THR A 79 -1.92 -16.33 -16.29
CA THR A 79 -2.37 -15.28 -17.24
C THR A 79 -2.83 -13.98 -16.58
N SER A 80 -2.64 -13.84 -15.28
CA SER A 80 -2.75 -12.58 -14.54
C SER A 80 -1.37 -12.24 -13.97
N TRP A 81 -0.97 -10.98 -13.97
CA TRP A 81 0.29 -10.50 -13.34
C TRP A 81 0.33 -10.64 -11.81
N PHE A 82 -0.57 -11.45 -11.25
CA PHE A 82 -0.59 -12.01 -9.91
C PHE A 82 -1.28 -13.38 -10.07
N SER A 83 -0.54 -14.44 -10.35
CA SER A 83 -0.94 -15.77 -9.89
C SER A 83 0.11 -16.17 -8.88
N LEU A 84 -0.16 -15.73 -7.66
CA LEU A 84 0.70 -15.95 -6.52
C LEU A 84 0.08 -17.08 -5.72
N ASN A 85 0.91 -18.07 -5.46
CA ASN A 85 0.72 -18.90 -4.28
C ASN A 85 0.77 -17.96 -3.06
N ASN A 86 -0.40 -17.43 -2.67
CA ASN A 86 -0.54 -16.40 -1.64
C ASN A 86 0.15 -16.80 -0.33
N ARG A 87 0.31 -18.10 -0.05
CA ARG A 87 1.10 -18.62 1.05
C ARG A 87 2.58 -18.25 0.97
N LYS A 88 3.22 -18.39 -0.20
CA LYS A 88 4.63 -18.01 -0.39
C LYS A 88 4.83 -16.51 -0.25
N LEU A 89 3.89 -15.71 -0.78
CA LEU A 89 3.95 -14.25 -0.66
C LEU A 89 3.83 -13.80 0.80
N VAL A 90 2.86 -14.36 1.54
CA VAL A 90 2.70 -14.08 2.97
C VAL A 90 3.96 -14.49 3.73
N GLN A 91 4.52 -15.68 3.46
CA GLN A 91 5.77 -16.12 4.10
C GLN A 91 6.93 -15.17 3.83
N TYR A 92 7.08 -14.70 2.58
CA TYR A 92 8.11 -13.72 2.22
C TYR A 92 7.99 -12.44 3.05
N PHE A 93 6.78 -11.87 3.17
CA PHE A 93 6.58 -10.67 4.00
C PHE A 93 6.90 -10.93 5.48
N PHE A 94 6.47 -12.07 6.03
CA PHE A 94 6.80 -12.42 7.41
C PHE A 94 8.31 -12.55 7.64
N ASP A 95 9.04 -13.14 6.68
CA ASP A 95 10.50 -13.31 6.76
C ASP A 95 11.24 -11.98 6.56
N ASP A 96 10.82 -11.14 5.60
CA ASP A 96 11.41 -9.83 5.29
C ASP A 96 11.27 -8.84 6.46
N PHE A 97 10.13 -8.83 7.13
CA PHE A 97 9.93 -8.00 8.33
C PHE A 97 10.81 -8.45 9.51
N ASN A 98 11.24 -9.71 9.53
CA ASN A 98 12.09 -10.30 10.56
C ASN A 98 11.67 -9.91 11.99
N LEU A 99 10.39 -10.11 12.32
CA LEU A 99 9.79 -9.72 13.60
C LEU A 99 10.38 -10.45 14.83
N LYS A 100 11.29 -11.41 14.61
CA LYS A 100 12.08 -12.05 15.65
C LYS A 100 13.23 -11.16 16.14
N GLU A 101 13.79 -10.35 15.25
CA GLU A 101 14.94 -9.48 15.52
C GLU A 101 14.54 -8.00 15.62
N TYR A 102 13.42 -7.61 15.01
CA TYR A 102 12.93 -6.23 14.95
C TYR A 102 11.50 -6.10 15.49
N ASP A 103 11.21 -4.98 16.16
CA ASP A 103 9.83 -4.56 16.35
C ASP A 103 9.14 -4.24 15.00
N VAL A 104 7.81 -4.15 15.00
CA VAL A 104 7.00 -4.01 13.79
C VAL A 104 7.34 -2.76 12.98
N TYR A 105 7.62 -1.62 13.64
CA TYR A 105 7.91 -0.37 12.95
C TYR A 105 9.33 -0.39 12.36
N ARG A 106 10.29 -0.97 13.08
CA ARG A 106 11.63 -1.20 12.55
C ARG A 106 11.63 -2.23 11.41
N GLY A 107 10.77 -3.25 11.49
CA GLY A 107 10.51 -4.17 10.39
C GLY A 107 9.98 -3.42 9.18
N ILE A 108 8.99 -2.53 9.35
CA ILE A 108 8.45 -1.68 8.28
C ILE A 108 9.53 -0.77 7.67
N GLU A 109 10.32 -0.08 8.50
CA GLU A 109 11.37 0.83 8.05
C GLU A 109 12.48 0.12 7.27
N ASN A 110 12.85 -1.10 7.67
CA ASN A 110 13.87 -1.88 6.99
C ASN A 110 13.29 -2.73 5.85
N SER A 111 11.96 -2.84 5.76
CA SER A 111 11.30 -3.65 4.76
C SER A 111 11.39 -2.95 3.42
N SER A 112 12.27 -3.52 2.59
CA SER A 112 12.53 -3.01 1.26
C SER A 112 11.26 -2.91 0.41
N VAL A 113 10.25 -3.76 0.66
CA VAL A 113 9.00 -3.88 -0.12
C VAL A 113 8.00 -2.74 0.07
N LEU A 114 8.17 -1.90 1.10
CA LEU A 114 7.24 -0.82 1.44
C LEU A 114 7.66 0.54 0.90
N TYR A 115 8.87 0.64 0.32
CA TYR A 115 9.33 1.85 -0.34
C TYR A 115 8.51 2.16 -1.61
N PRO A 116 8.42 3.44 -2.02
CA PRO A 116 7.83 3.79 -3.31
C PRO A 116 8.61 3.14 -4.45
N ALA A 117 7.90 2.61 -5.44
CA ALA A 117 8.53 2.04 -6.62
C ALA A 117 9.23 3.12 -7.45
N SER A 118 10.44 2.80 -7.93
CA SER A 118 11.12 3.68 -8.88
C SER A 118 10.26 3.86 -10.13
N HIS A 119 10.28 5.08 -10.65
CA HIS A 119 9.69 5.42 -11.94
C HIS A 119 10.59 5.01 -13.11
N ASP A 120 11.87 4.75 -12.86
CA ASP A 120 12.79 4.22 -13.87
C ASP A 120 12.58 2.71 -14.00
N VAL A 121 12.30 2.27 -15.23
CA VAL A 121 12.11 0.86 -15.56
C VAL A 121 13.38 0.06 -15.33
N LEU A 122 14.56 0.67 -15.51
CA LEU A 122 15.84 0.00 -15.26
C LEU A 122 16.03 -0.26 -13.76
N ASP A 123 15.59 0.65 -12.91
CA ASP A 123 15.71 0.51 -11.46
C ASP A 123 14.87 -0.63 -10.87
N ILE A 124 13.74 -0.96 -11.53
CA ILE A 124 12.88 -2.09 -11.15
C ILE A 124 13.70 -3.40 -11.12
N PHE A 125 14.67 -3.52 -12.03
CA PHE A 125 15.42 -4.76 -12.22
C PHE A 125 16.80 -4.77 -11.55
N ASN A 126 17.15 -3.71 -10.82
CA ASN A 126 18.45 -3.61 -10.16
C ASN A 126 18.61 -4.57 -8.96
N SER A 127 17.52 -5.04 -8.34
CA SER A 127 17.57 -5.97 -7.19
C SER A 127 16.25 -6.75 -6.98
N GLU A 128 16.28 -7.82 -6.17
CA GLU A 128 15.08 -8.58 -5.76
C GLU A 128 14.07 -7.63 -5.08
N SER A 129 14.56 -6.83 -4.15
CA SER A 129 13.81 -5.80 -3.45
C SER A 129 13.16 -4.80 -4.39
N SER A 130 13.90 -4.25 -5.36
CA SER A 130 13.36 -3.30 -6.35
C SER A 130 12.21 -3.91 -7.17
N PHE A 131 12.37 -5.18 -7.54
CA PHE A 131 11.35 -5.90 -8.28
C PHE A 131 10.11 -6.17 -7.42
N VAL A 132 10.27 -6.61 -6.18
CA VAL A 132 9.15 -6.84 -5.25
C VAL A 132 8.42 -5.54 -4.94
N VAL A 133 9.15 -4.43 -4.69
CA VAL A 133 8.57 -3.08 -4.53
C VAL A 133 7.70 -2.72 -5.72
N HIS A 134 8.23 -2.90 -6.94
CA HIS A 134 7.47 -2.62 -8.15
C HIS A 134 6.19 -3.45 -8.19
N MET A 135 6.28 -4.76 -7.94
CA MET A 135 5.13 -5.66 -7.94
C MET A 135 4.09 -5.26 -6.88
N VAL A 136 4.51 -4.96 -5.65
CA VAL A 136 3.63 -4.49 -4.57
C VAL A 136 2.98 -3.17 -4.94
N SER A 137 3.69 -2.26 -5.62
CA SER A 137 3.10 -0.99 -6.07
C SER A 137 1.94 -1.17 -7.04
N LYS A 138 1.94 -2.26 -7.83
CA LYS A 138 0.90 -2.57 -8.83
C LYS A 138 -0.32 -3.29 -8.27
N ILE A 139 -0.31 -3.69 -7.00
CA ILE A 139 -1.49 -4.27 -6.36
C ILE A 139 -2.63 -3.27 -6.41
N ASP A 140 -3.74 -3.66 -7.02
CA ASP A 140 -5.00 -2.93 -6.93
C ASP A 140 -5.51 -3.05 -5.49
N ARG A 141 -5.59 -1.90 -4.81
CA ARG A 141 -6.01 -1.78 -3.42
C ARG A 141 -7.46 -1.32 -3.29
N SER A 142 -8.23 -1.34 -4.37
CA SER A 142 -9.69 -1.17 -4.28
C SER A 142 -10.30 -2.21 -3.32
N PRO A 143 -11.39 -1.87 -2.61
CA PRO A 143 -12.06 -2.82 -1.72
C PRO A 143 -12.37 -4.16 -2.41
N GLU A 144 -12.86 -4.13 -3.66
CA GLU A 144 -13.22 -5.31 -4.43
C GLU A 144 -12.03 -6.22 -4.74
N SER A 145 -10.85 -5.63 -4.98
CA SER A 145 -9.62 -6.38 -5.22
C SER A 145 -9.03 -6.93 -3.91
N LEU A 146 -9.11 -6.16 -2.82
CA LEU A 146 -8.68 -6.61 -1.50
C LEU A 146 -9.56 -7.74 -0.96
N GLU A 147 -10.87 -7.70 -1.17
CA GLU A 147 -11.79 -8.79 -0.81
C GLU A 147 -11.42 -10.11 -1.48
N LYS A 148 -11.02 -10.06 -2.76
CA LYS A 148 -10.56 -11.24 -3.51
C LYS A 148 -9.20 -11.73 -3.04
N LEU A 149 -8.33 -10.83 -2.59
CA LEU A 149 -7.00 -11.17 -2.11
C LEU A 149 -7.06 -11.77 -0.70
N CYS A 150 -7.80 -11.13 0.21
CA CYS A 150 -7.92 -11.49 1.62
C CYS A 150 -8.99 -12.57 1.86
N THR A 151 -8.87 -13.72 1.18
CA THR A 151 -9.81 -14.84 1.35
C THR A 151 -9.80 -15.36 2.78
N PRO A 152 -10.89 -16.00 3.26
CA PRO A 152 -10.94 -16.59 4.60
C PRO A 152 -9.76 -17.53 4.88
N GLU A 153 -9.35 -18.33 3.90
CA GLU A 153 -8.21 -19.26 4.05
C GLU A 153 -6.88 -18.52 4.21
N LEU A 154 -6.69 -17.41 3.48
CA LEU A 154 -5.48 -16.59 3.61
C LEU A 154 -5.41 -15.91 4.97
N LYS A 155 -6.55 -15.35 5.41
CA LYS A 155 -6.68 -14.72 6.74
C LYS A 155 -6.39 -15.72 7.85
N GLU A 156 -7.04 -16.88 7.83
CA GLU A 156 -6.81 -17.93 8.83
C GLU A 156 -5.36 -18.41 8.85
N MET A 157 -4.73 -18.55 7.68
CA MET A 157 -3.31 -18.90 7.62
C MET A 157 -2.42 -17.85 8.29
N ALA A 158 -2.64 -16.56 8.01
CA ALA A 158 -1.90 -15.46 8.64
C ALA A 158 -2.15 -15.41 10.16
N TYR A 159 -3.41 -15.58 10.59
CA TYR A 159 -3.79 -15.58 12.00
C TYR A 159 -3.18 -16.77 12.75
N SER A 160 -3.22 -17.98 12.17
CA SER A 160 -2.54 -19.17 12.71
C SER A 160 -1.04 -18.93 12.90
N LEU A 161 -0.37 -18.26 11.96
CA LEU A 161 1.06 -17.97 12.09
C LEU A 161 1.32 -17.06 13.29
N LEU A 162 0.50 -16.03 13.49
CA LEU A 162 0.63 -15.12 14.63
C LEU A 162 0.23 -15.77 15.96
N ARG A 163 -0.77 -16.65 15.98
CA ARG A 163 -1.19 -17.37 17.20
C ARG A 163 -0.16 -18.38 17.70
N LYS A 164 0.62 -18.98 16.80
CA LYS A 164 1.61 -20.03 17.13
C LYS A 164 2.90 -19.50 17.76
N ASN A 165 3.05 -18.18 17.92
CA ASN A 165 4.21 -17.56 18.54
C ASN A 165 3.77 -16.31 19.30
N ASN A 166 4.66 -15.74 20.11
CA ASN A 166 4.39 -14.50 20.83
C ASN A 166 4.75 -13.24 20.01
N LEU A 167 5.08 -13.37 18.72
CA LEU A 167 5.62 -12.26 17.92
C LEU A 167 4.62 -11.11 17.79
N TYR A 168 3.31 -11.40 17.77
CA TYR A 168 2.31 -10.34 17.68
C TYR A 168 2.37 -9.37 18.87
N LYS A 169 2.58 -9.86 20.10
CA LYS A 169 2.75 -9.02 21.30
C LYS A 169 4.20 -8.52 21.43
N ALA A 170 5.18 -9.42 21.26
CA ALA A 170 6.59 -9.12 21.46
C ALA A 170 7.13 -8.10 20.44
N SER A 171 6.69 -8.10 19.20
CA SER A 171 7.15 -7.12 18.20
C SER A 171 6.46 -5.75 18.31
N GLY A 172 5.53 -5.56 19.26
CA GLY A 172 4.69 -4.36 19.31
C GLY A 172 3.62 -4.28 18.21
N ALA A 173 3.46 -5.32 17.38
CA ALA A 173 2.40 -5.38 16.37
C ALA A 173 0.99 -5.27 16.99
N TYR A 174 0.77 -5.85 18.17
CA TYR A 174 -0.47 -5.67 18.94
C TYR A 174 -0.76 -4.19 19.23
N ALA A 175 0.25 -3.47 19.72
CA ALA A 175 0.14 -2.06 20.06
C ALA A 175 -0.10 -1.20 18.82
N ALA A 176 0.61 -1.48 17.73
CA ALA A 176 0.42 -0.80 16.44
C ALA A 176 -0.99 -1.03 15.87
N VAL A 177 -1.49 -2.27 15.87
CA VAL A 177 -2.86 -2.58 15.40
C VAL A 177 -3.90 -1.90 16.29
N LYS A 178 -3.72 -1.92 17.61
CA LYS A 178 -4.64 -1.24 18.53
C LYS A 178 -4.63 0.28 18.34
N GLY A 179 -3.45 0.89 18.14
CA GLY A 179 -3.31 2.30 17.81
C GLY A 179 -4.00 2.68 16.49
N LEU A 180 -3.89 1.83 15.46
CA LEU A 180 -4.62 1.97 14.20
C LEU A 180 -6.14 1.92 14.42
N LEU A 181 -6.63 0.93 15.18
CA LEU A 181 -8.07 0.78 15.44
C LEU A 181 -8.65 1.98 16.20
N LEU A 182 -7.96 2.46 17.24
CA LEU A 182 -8.39 3.63 18.02
C LEU A 182 -8.38 4.90 17.18
N SER A 183 -7.28 5.17 16.47
CA SER A 183 -7.16 6.36 15.63
C SER A 183 -8.18 6.41 14.50
N TYR A 184 -8.59 5.25 13.94
CA TYR A 184 -9.68 5.21 12.97
C TYR A 184 -10.98 5.77 13.54
N GLU A 185 -11.37 5.37 14.75
CA GLU A 185 -12.63 5.84 15.36
C GLU A 185 -12.65 7.36 15.55
N ASP A 186 -11.48 7.95 15.84
CA ASP A 186 -11.33 9.40 16.04
C ASP A 186 -11.41 10.20 14.72
N ILE A 187 -11.04 9.60 13.58
CA ILE A 187 -10.84 10.34 12.32
C ILE A 187 -11.71 9.85 11.15
N LYS A 188 -12.48 8.77 11.29
CA LYS A 188 -13.21 8.13 10.18
C LYS A 188 -14.15 9.06 9.41
N ASP A 189 -14.69 10.08 10.08
CA ASP A 189 -15.62 11.05 9.50
C ASP A 189 -14.94 12.40 9.18
N ASP A 190 -13.66 12.56 9.51
CA ASP A 190 -12.90 13.82 9.35
C ASP A 190 -12.09 13.82 8.04
N LYS A 191 -12.80 14.07 6.93
CA LYS A 191 -12.20 14.07 5.59
C LYS A 191 -11.15 15.15 5.40
N ASP A 192 -11.34 16.30 6.04
CA ASP A 192 -10.44 17.44 5.90
C ASP A 192 -9.10 17.11 6.57
N PHE A 193 -9.11 16.59 7.79
CA PHE A 193 -7.91 16.11 8.47
C PHE A 193 -7.15 15.06 7.64
N LEU A 194 -7.86 14.05 7.12
CA LEU A 194 -7.25 13.00 6.30
C LEU A 194 -6.63 13.55 5.01
N SER A 195 -7.26 14.54 4.38
CA SER A 195 -6.70 15.21 3.20
C SER A 195 -5.43 16.00 3.55
N THR A 196 -5.45 16.75 4.66
CA THR A 196 -4.29 17.52 5.12
C THR A 196 -3.09 16.62 5.42
N ILE A 197 -3.28 15.52 6.16
CA ILE A 197 -2.20 14.56 6.44
C ILE A 197 -1.65 13.96 5.14
N TYR A 198 -2.53 13.64 4.18
CA TYR A 198 -2.11 13.11 2.88
C TYR A 198 -1.27 14.11 2.08
N GLU A 199 -1.68 15.39 2.06
CA GLU A 199 -0.94 16.46 1.38
C GLU A 199 0.43 16.71 2.00
N ILE A 200 0.53 16.73 3.34
CA ILE A 200 1.82 16.83 4.04
C ILE A 200 2.72 15.65 3.63
N ALA A 201 2.18 14.42 3.59
CA ALA A 201 2.94 13.24 3.20
C ALA A 201 3.43 13.26 1.74
N GLU A 202 2.63 13.77 0.80
CA GLU A 202 3.06 13.92 -0.59
C GLU A 202 4.21 14.92 -0.72
N ASN A 203 4.16 16.04 0.01
CA ASN A 203 5.20 17.07 -0.01
C ASN A 203 6.50 16.61 0.67
N ALA A 204 6.40 15.78 1.71
CA ALA A 204 7.54 15.23 2.45
C ALA A 204 8.46 14.31 1.62
N THR A 205 8.06 13.96 0.39
CA THR A 205 8.87 13.14 -0.53
C THR A 205 10.04 13.90 -1.17
N ASN A 206 10.08 15.23 -1.03
CA ASN A 206 11.23 16.04 -1.39
C ASN A 206 12.24 16.09 -0.24
N GLU A 207 13.48 15.67 -0.50
CA GLU A 207 14.57 15.55 0.49
C GLU A 207 14.90 16.87 1.23
N TYR A 208 14.48 18.01 0.68
CA TYR A 208 14.66 19.35 1.24
C TYR A 208 13.61 19.74 2.30
N ASP A 209 12.45 19.07 2.35
CA ASP A 209 11.29 19.51 3.14
C ASP A 209 11.01 18.62 4.37
N TYR A 210 11.94 17.75 4.75
CA TYR A 210 11.73 16.76 5.81
C TYR A 210 11.44 17.38 7.18
N GLU A 211 12.21 18.40 7.60
CA GLU A 211 12.02 19.06 8.90
C GLU A 211 10.70 19.84 8.95
N GLU A 212 10.37 20.59 7.88
CA GLU A 212 9.12 21.34 7.78
C GLU A 212 7.90 20.41 7.77
N SER A 213 8.01 19.27 7.07
CA SER A 213 6.97 18.25 7.03
C SER A 213 6.78 17.59 8.41
N TYR A 214 7.86 17.35 9.14
CA TYR A 214 7.80 16.78 10.49
C TYR A 214 7.07 17.72 11.47
N GLU A 215 7.37 19.02 11.45
CA GLU A 215 6.66 20.01 12.28
C GLU A 215 5.18 20.12 11.87
N ALA A 216 4.89 20.13 10.56
CA ALA A 216 3.52 20.16 10.05
C ALA A 216 2.71 18.94 10.51
N PHE A 217 3.31 17.75 10.50
CA PHE A 217 2.69 16.55 11.06
C PHE A 217 2.42 16.69 12.55
N GLN A 218 3.42 17.09 13.35
CA GLN A 218 3.27 17.23 14.80
C GLN A 218 2.12 18.18 15.15
N ASN A 219 2.05 19.34 14.49
CA ASN A 219 1.00 20.33 14.70
C ASN A 219 -0.38 19.75 14.35
N THR A 220 -0.52 19.15 13.18
CA THR A 220 -1.81 18.62 12.69
C THR A 220 -2.31 17.44 13.56
N ILE A 221 -1.41 16.54 13.92
CA ILE A 221 -1.74 15.32 14.68
C ILE A 221 -2.02 15.62 16.16
N SER A 222 -1.41 16.67 16.72
CA SER A 222 -1.57 17.04 18.14
C SER A 222 -3.03 17.27 18.55
N GLU A 223 -3.89 17.69 17.61
CA GLU A 223 -5.30 17.94 17.86
C GLU A 223 -6.18 16.68 17.87
N LYS A 224 -5.65 15.56 17.37
CA LYS A 224 -6.41 14.32 17.14
C LYS A 224 -5.86 13.10 17.86
N ASN A 225 -4.69 13.18 18.49
CA ASN A 225 -4.16 12.07 19.29
C ASN A 225 -4.66 12.13 20.73
N SER A 226 -5.42 11.12 21.14
CA SER A 226 -5.80 10.96 22.53
C SER A 226 -4.62 10.45 23.38
N ASP A 227 -4.67 10.72 24.68
CA ASP A 227 -3.71 10.16 25.65
C ASP A 227 -3.69 8.62 25.58
N GLU A 228 -4.82 7.99 25.26
CA GLU A 228 -4.92 6.55 25.07
C GLU A 228 -4.12 6.07 23.84
N ILE A 229 -4.22 6.77 22.70
CA ILE A 229 -3.43 6.45 21.51
C ILE A 229 -1.94 6.67 21.78
N ARG A 230 -1.57 7.75 22.48
CA ARG A 230 -0.17 7.99 22.88
C ARG A 230 0.36 6.90 23.81
N ALA A 231 -0.45 6.48 24.79
CA ALA A 231 -0.08 5.44 25.74
C ALA A 231 0.07 4.07 25.07
N ILE A 232 -0.77 3.70 24.11
CA ILE A 232 -0.61 2.41 23.41
C ILE A 232 0.60 2.42 22.48
N LEU A 233 0.95 3.57 21.88
CA LEU A 233 2.11 3.72 21.01
C LEU A 233 3.42 4.04 21.76
N SER A 234 3.40 4.03 23.10
CA SER A 234 4.56 4.29 23.96
C SER A 234 5.66 3.24 23.79
N ASP A 235 6.90 3.61 24.10
CA ASP A 235 8.09 2.78 23.89
C ASP A 235 8.09 1.47 24.69
N GLU A 236 7.45 1.45 25.86
CA GLU A 236 7.29 0.24 26.70
C GLU A 236 6.55 -0.90 25.99
N ASN A 237 5.80 -0.61 24.93
CA ASN A 237 5.06 -1.60 24.14
C ASN A 237 5.87 -2.19 22.96
N TYR A 238 7.15 -1.81 22.80
CA TYR A 238 8.00 -2.24 21.68
C TYR A 238 9.35 -2.79 22.17
N THR A 239 9.73 -3.98 21.71
CA THR A 239 10.90 -4.71 22.23
C THR A 239 12.25 -4.17 21.79
N THR A 240 12.33 -3.42 20.69
CA THR A 240 13.61 -2.94 20.15
C THR A 240 13.80 -1.43 20.25
N TYR A 241 13.06 -0.77 21.15
CA TYR A 241 13.29 0.64 21.43
C TYR A 241 14.67 0.87 22.03
N TYR A 242 15.52 1.59 21.31
CA TYR A 242 16.68 2.27 21.87
C TYR A 242 16.49 3.78 21.67
N GLU A 243 16.96 4.61 22.61
CA GLU A 243 16.84 6.08 22.54
C GLU A 243 17.40 6.69 21.22
N ASN A 244 18.24 5.95 20.48
CA ASN A 244 18.79 6.35 19.18
C ASN A 244 18.11 5.68 17.97
N THR A 245 16.95 5.06 18.14
CA THR A 245 16.16 4.47 17.04
C THR A 245 15.25 5.51 16.37
N ARG A 246 14.89 5.27 15.11
CA ARG A 246 13.99 6.14 14.32
C ARG A 246 12.49 5.96 14.66
N SER A 247 12.17 5.00 15.52
CA SER A 247 10.81 4.67 15.97
C SER A 247 10.55 5.30 17.34
N THR A 248 10.16 6.57 17.37
CA THR A 248 9.69 7.29 18.57
C THR A 248 8.16 7.27 18.62
N VAL A 249 7.56 7.63 19.77
CA VAL A 249 6.10 7.77 19.87
C VAL A 249 5.54 8.70 18.78
N ASP A 250 6.21 9.82 18.54
CA ASP A 250 5.80 10.78 17.51
C ASP A 250 5.91 10.20 16.10
N SER A 251 6.99 9.48 15.76
CA SER A 251 7.08 8.85 14.42
C SER A 251 6.06 7.73 14.23
N ARG A 252 5.72 6.98 15.29
CA ARG A 252 4.64 5.98 15.26
C ARG A 252 3.26 6.61 15.09
N LEU A 253 3.01 7.75 15.72
CA LEU A 253 1.79 8.55 15.51
C LEU A 253 1.70 9.02 14.05
N ILE A 254 2.77 9.62 13.52
CA ILE A 254 2.84 10.05 12.11
C ILE A 254 2.52 8.89 11.18
N ASN A 255 3.18 7.74 11.34
CA ASN A 255 2.94 6.54 10.54
C ASN A 255 1.47 6.07 10.63
N THR A 256 0.87 6.13 11.82
CA THR A 256 -0.52 5.73 12.07
C THR A 256 -1.51 6.62 11.30
N TYR A 257 -1.35 7.95 11.37
CA TYR A 257 -2.26 8.86 10.66
C TYR A 257 -1.99 8.90 9.15
N CYS A 258 -0.73 8.81 8.71
CA CYS A 258 -0.39 8.67 7.30
C CYS A 258 -0.98 7.39 6.68
N PHE A 259 -1.00 6.29 7.44
CA PHE A 259 -1.66 5.06 7.03
C PHE A 259 -3.14 5.31 6.71
N TRP A 260 -3.89 5.93 7.62
CA TRP A 260 -5.31 6.18 7.41
C TRP A 260 -5.59 7.22 6.31
N ALA A 261 -4.78 8.28 6.23
CA ALA A 261 -4.87 9.26 5.16
C ALA A 261 -4.74 8.61 3.78
N ARG A 262 -3.75 7.70 3.61
CA ARG A 262 -3.59 6.91 2.38
C ARG A 262 -4.77 5.99 2.11
N ARG A 263 -5.27 5.26 3.12
CA ARG A 263 -6.43 4.37 2.96
C ARG A 263 -7.72 5.12 2.61
N SER A 264 -7.88 6.33 3.13
CA SER A 264 -8.97 7.24 2.77
C SER A 264 -8.87 7.64 1.29
N LYS A 265 -7.68 8.06 0.84
CA LYS A 265 -7.41 8.40 -0.57
C LYS A 265 -7.67 7.24 -1.54
N GLU A 266 -7.31 6.03 -1.13
CA GLU A 266 -7.53 4.79 -1.90
C GLU A 266 -8.98 4.26 -1.79
N ASN A 267 -9.86 4.92 -1.04
CA ASN A 267 -11.25 4.52 -0.78
C ASN A 267 -11.40 3.13 -0.15
N ASN A 268 -10.41 2.67 0.62
CA ASN A 268 -10.38 1.35 1.25
C ASN A 268 -10.27 1.39 2.78
N MET A 269 -10.44 2.57 3.38
CA MET A 269 -10.35 2.80 4.82
C MET A 269 -11.25 1.88 5.65
N ALA A 270 -12.55 1.82 5.32
CA ALA A 270 -13.52 1.00 6.05
C ALA A 270 -13.24 -0.50 5.93
N PHE A 271 -12.88 -0.96 4.72
CA PHE A 271 -12.49 -2.36 4.50
C PHE A 271 -11.25 -2.71 5.34
N THR A 272 -10.23 -1.87 5.31
CA THR A 272 -8.98 -2.08 6.05
C THR A 272 -9.23 -2.11 7.55
N TYR A 273 -10.06 -1.21 8.08
CA TYR A 273 -10.47 -1.23 9.48
C TYR A 273 -11.13 -2.56 9.85
N SER A 274 -12.06 -3.07 9.03
CA SER A 274 -12.72 -4.35 9.29
C SER A 274 -11.73 -5.52 9.35
N LEU A 275 -10.71 -5.52 8.48
CA LEU A 275 -9.67 -6.54 8.46
C LEU A 275 -8.76 -6.48 9.70
N LEU A 276 -8.37 -5.27 10.12
CA LEU A 276 -7.56 -5.07 11.33
C LEU A 276 -8.32 -5.46 12.59
N LYS A 277 -9.63 -5.18 12.63
CA LYS A 277 -10.51 -5.58 13.72
C LYS A 277 -10.63 -7.10 13.80
N ASP A 278 -10.89 -7.76 12.66
CA ASP A 278 -10.92 -9.22 12.54
C ASP A 278 -9.60 -9.84 13.01
N LEU A 279 -8.45 -9.29 12.58
CA LEU A 279 -7.13 -9.72 13.05
C LEU A 279 -6.99 -9.59 14.58
N HIS A 280 -7.35 -8.42 15.13
CA HIS A 280 -7.20 -8.16 16.56
C HIS A 280 -8.05 -9.12 17.39
N GLU A 281 -9.31 -9.33 17.01
CA GLU A 281 -10.24 -10.23 17.70
C GLU A 281 -9.77 -11.70 17.62
N ASN A 282 -9.23 -12.16 16.48
CA ASN A 282 -8.83 -13.55 16.30
C ASN A 282 -7.43 -13.88 16.87
N VAL A 283 -6.54 -12.90 17.02
CA VAL A 283 -5.16 -13.14 17.48
C VAL A 283 -4.94 -12.68 18.92
N ALA A 284 -5.52 -11.56 19.33
CA ALA A 284 -5.28 -11.01 20.67
C ALA A 284 -5.95 -11.81 21.79
N HIS A 285 -7.11 -12.42 21.53
CA HIS A 285 -7.86 -13.17 22.53
C HIS A 285 -7.22 -14.51 22.92
N GLU A 286 -6.48 -15.14 22.02
CA GLU A 286 -5.82 -16.44 22.29
C GLU A 286 -4.47 -16.31 23.00
N MET A 287 -3.81 -15.14 22.94
CA MET A 287 -2.54 -14.89 23.64
C MET A 287 -2.68 -14.65 25.15
N VAL A 288 -3.89 -14.44 25.66
CA VAL A 288 -4.15 -14.28 27.11
C VAL A 288 -4.03 -15.64 27.83
N LEU A 289 -4.11 -16.76 27.11
CA LEU A 289 -4.11 -18.10 27.71
C LEU A 289 -2.70 -18.68 27.96
N ASP A 290 -1.63 -18.07 27.44
CA ASP A 290 -0.26 -18.56 27.62
C ASP A 290 0.52 -17.85 28.74
N ASP A 291 0.04 -16.70 29.25
CA ASP A 291 0.66 -16.01 30.40
C ASP A 291 0.51 -16.82 31.72
N GLU A 292 -0.44 -17.78 31.81
CA GLU A 292 -0.55 -18.69 32.96
C GLU A 292 0.48 -19.83 32.95
N ASN A 293 1.04 -20.19 31.78
CA ASN A 293 2.02 -21.28 31.68
C ASN A 293 3.49 -20.80 31.72
N LEU A 294 3.77 -19.54 31.42
CA LEU A 294 5.12 -18.97 31.55
C LEU A 294 5.52 -18.68 33.01
N ALA A 295 4.56 -18.64 33.94
CA ALA A 295 4.83 -18.47 35.37
C ALA A 295 5.30 -19.77 36.08
N GLN A 296 5.28 -20.93 35.41
CA GLN A 296 5.67 -22.22 36.02
C GLN A 296 7.12 -22.64 35.77
N ASP A 297 7.84 -21.98 34.85
CA ASP A 297 9.24 -22.31 34.51
C ASP A 297 10.27 -21.30 35.03
N ALA A 298 9.96 -20.58 36.12
CA ALA A 298 11.00 -19.94 36.92
C ALA A 298 11.73 -21.04 37.73
N PRO A 299 13.06 -21.23 37.56
CA PRO A 299 13.77 -22.21 38.36
C PRO A 299 13.75 -21.76 39.82
N ASN A 300 13.17 -22.61 40.68
CA ASN A 300 13.45 -22.58 42.11
C ASN A 300 14.94 -22.90 42.33
N SER A 301 15.79 -21.88 42.37
CA SER A 301 17.05 -21.82 43.15
C SER A 301 17.87 -20.58 42.82
#